data_AF-A0A7I9Z002-F1
#
_entry.id   AF-A0A7I9Z002-F1
#
_cell.length_a   1.000
_cell.length_b   1.000
_cell.length_c   1.000
_cell.angle_alpha   90.00
_cell.angle_beta   90.00
_cell.angle_gamma   90.00
#
_symmetry.space_group_name_H-M   'P 1'
#
loop_
_entity.id
_entity.type
_entity.pdbx_description
1 polymer ?
#
loop_
_entity_poly.entity_id
_entity_poly.type
_entity_poly.pdbx_seq_one_letter_code
_entity_poly.pdbx_strand_id
1 'polypeptide(L)' 'MKKVPLSIGIAVVVLLAVFAIPIKQRCGAPGYPCASTLDIQGNTHYYYEVEPAGVYLAEIVTGTNITLFYTSGEDLVKAR' A
#
# COMPACT_ATOMS: atom_id res chain seq x y z
N MET A 1 1.73 39.08 -8.58
CA MET A 1 1.54 38.63 -7.18
C MET A 1 0.48 37.52 -6.99
N LYS A 2 -0.53 37.35 -7.86
CA LYS A 2 -1.54 36.26 -7.74
C LYS A 2 -1.10 34.87 -8.22
N LYS A 3 0.00 34.77 -8.98
CA LYS A 3 0.46 33.49 -9.57
C LYS A 3 1.12 32.56 -8.56
N VAL A 4 1.87 33.11 -7.60
CA VAL A 4 2.57 32.35 -6.55
C VAL A 4 1.61 31.50 -5.69
N PRO A 5 0.54 32.06 -5.09
CA PRO A 5 -0.39 31.24 -4.30
C PRO A 5 -1.12 30.18 -5.15
N LEU A 6 -1.43 30.49 -6.42
CA LEU A 6 -2.01 29.52 -7.34
C LEU A 6 -1.06 28.37 -7.65
N SER A 7 0.21 28.66 -7.96
CA SER A 7 1.24 27.65 -8.20
C SER A 7 1.46 26.74 -6.99
N ILE A 8 1.47 27.29 -5.79
CA ILE A 8 1.58 26.52 -4.55
C ILE A 8 0.36 25.60 -4.39
N GLY A 9 -0.84 26.12 -4.61
CA GLY A 9 -2.07 25.32 -4.55
C GLY A 9 -2.04 24.13 -5.51
N ILE A 10 -1.63 24.37 -6.76
CA ILE A 10 -1.48 23.30 -7.77
C ILE A 10 -0.45 22.26 -7.30
N ALA A 11 0.71 22.71 -6.82
CA ALA A 11 1.76 21.80 -6.36
C ALA A 11 1.28 20.89 -5.22
N VAL A 12 0.54 21.44 -4.25
CA VAL A 12 -0.03 20.67 -3.14
C VAL A 12 -1.04 19.63 -3.66
N VAL A 13 -1.94 20.02 -4.56
CA VAL A 13 -2.94 19.08 -5.13
C VAL A 13 -2.25 17.96 -5.89
N VAL A 14 -1.22 18.26 -6.69
CA VAL A 14 -0.45 17.24 -7.42
C VAL A 14 0.25 16.29 -6.45
N LEU A 15 0.86 16.82 -5.38
CA LEU A 15 1.52 15.99 -4.37
C LEU A 15 0.53 15.04 -3.68
N LEU A 16 -0.64 15.54 -3.29
CA LEU A 16 -1.69 14.71 -2.69
C LEU A 16 -2.18 13.63 -3.66
N ALA A 17 -2.32 13.96 -4.95
CA ALA A 17 -2.69 12.99 -5.98
C ALA A 17 -1.63 11.88 -6.12
N VAL A 18 -0.34 12.23 -6.04
CA VAL A 18 0.75 11.24 -6.05
C VAL A 18 0.69 10.33 -4.82
N PHE A 19 0.45 10.88 -3.62
CA PHE A 19 0.30 10.07 -2.41
C PHE A 19 -0.96 9.19 -2.40
N ALA A 20 -1.97 9.53 -3.19
CA ALA A 20 -3.19 8.73 -3.37
C ALA A 20 -3.06 7.63 -4.44
N ILE A 21 -1.91 7.51 -5.12
CA ILE A 21 -1.70 6.44 -6.11
C ILE A 21 -1.81 5.08 -5.39
N PRO A 22 -2.63 4.14 -5.91
CA PRO A 22 -2.79 2.84 -5.30
C PRO A 22 -1.53 1.99 -5.51
N ILE A 23 -1.04 1.40 -4.42
CA ILE A 23 0.06 0.44 -4.42
C ILE A 23 -0.43 -0.85 -3.79
N LYS A 24 -0.14 -1.99 -4.44
CA LYS A 24 -0.43 -3.31 -3.89
C LYS A 24 0.74 -3.78 -3.04
N GLN A 25 0.51 -3.98 -1.75
CA GLN A 25 1.46 -4.50 -0.78
C GLN A 25 1.01 -5.87 -0.26
N ARG A 26 1.95 -6.81 -0.13
CA ARG A 26 1.69 -8.12 0.49
C ARG A 26 2.04 -8.07 1.97
N CYS A 27 1.37 -8.92 2.74
CA CYS A 27 1.60 -9.11 4.18
C CYS A 27 1.23 -7.89 5.05
N GLY A 28 0.34 -7.02 4.57
CA GLY A 28 -0.15 -5.84 5.29
C GLY A 28 0.80 -4.66 5.22
N ALA A 29 2.07 -4.84 5.59
CA ALA A 29 3.07 -3.78 5.57
C ALA A 29 4.43 -4.26 5.05
N PRO A 30 5.29 -3.38 4.51
CA PRO A 30 6.61 -3.74 4.01
C PRO A 30 7.47 -4.41 5.10
N GLY A 31 8.01 -5.59 4.77
CA GLY A 31 8.87 -6.36 5.67
C GLY A 31 8.11 -7.24 6.67
N TYR A 32 6.78 -7.19 6.70
CA TYR A 32 5.99 -8.07 7.57
C TYR A 32 5.97 -9.49 7.00
N PRO A 33 6.12 -10.52 7.84
CA PRO A 33 6.02 -11.90 7.40
C PRO A 33 4.55 -12.26 7.13
N CYS A 34 4.30 -12.93 6.00
CA CYS A 34 3.03 -13.62 5.77
C CYS A 34 3.05 -14.99 6.45
N ALA A 35 2.17 -15.20 7.42
CA ALA A 35 1.92 -16.53 7.96
C ALA A 35 0.77 -17.17 7.17
N SER A 36 1.09 -18.04 6.19
CA SER A 36 0.07 -18.90 5.59
C SER A 36 0.59 -20.32 5.43
N THR A 37 -0.26 -21.27 5.82
CA THR A 37 -0.07 -22.69 5.49
C THR A 37 -0.52 -22.94 4.05
N LEU A 38 -0.08 -24.05 3.46
CA LEU A 38 -0.61 -24.51 2.19
C LEU A 38 -2.06 -24.94 2.34
N ASP A 39 -2.89 -24.60 1.36
CA ASP A 39 -4.25 -25.13 1.23
C ASP A 39 -4.24 -26.60 0.76
N ILE A 40 -5.42 -27.22 0.71
CA ILE A 40 -5.60 -28.60 0.22
C ILE A 40 -5.23 -28.79 -1.25
N GLN A 41 -5.12 -27.70 -2.00
CA GLN A 41 -4.72 -27.69 -3.39
C GLN A 41 -3.21 -27.42 -3.55
N GLY A 42 -2.46 -27.20 -2.46
CA GLY A 42 -1.03 -26.89 -2.47
C GLY A 42 -0.71 -25.44 -2.85
N ASN A 43 -1.61 -24.49 -2.61
CA ASN A 43 -1.36 -23.06 -2.81
C ASN A 43 -1.00 -22.37 -1.49
N THR A 44 -0.09 -21.42 -1.57
CA THR A 44 0.22 -20.44 -0.52
C THR A 44 -0.70 -19.24 -0.68
N HIS A 45 -1.31 -18.80 0.43
CA HIS A 45 -2.16 -17.61 0.48
C HIS A 45 -1.35 -16.39 0.91
N TYR A 46 -1.33 -15.33 0.12
CA TYR A 46 -0.69 -14.07 0.49
C TYR A 46 -1.73 -13.00 0.69
N TYR A 47 -1.98 -12.63 1.95
CA TYR A 47 -2.75 -11.43 2.26
C TYR A 47 -2.11 -10.22 1.58
N TYR A 48 -2.93 -9.36 0.97
CA TYR A 48 -2.48 -8.11 0.39
C TYR A 48 -3.45 -6.97 0.72
N GLU A 49 -2.90 -5.77 0.71
CA GLU A 49 -3.63 -4.51 0.79
C GLU A 49 -3.28 -3.66 -0.44
N VAL A 50 -4.27 -2.96 -0.98
CA VAL A 50 -4.06 -1.92 -1.97
C VAL A 50 -4.27 -0.60 -1.25
N GLU A 51 -3.18 0.12 -1.02
CA GLU A 51 -3.14 1.28 -0.16
C GLU A 51 -2.61 2.52 -0.89
N PRO A 52 -2.87 3.73 -0.38
CA PRO A 52 -2.25 4.93 -0.90
C PRO A 52 -0.73 4.86 -0.77
N ALA A 53 0.00 5.29 -1.79
CA ALA A 53 1.46 5.40 -1.75
C ALA A 53 2.00 6.17 -0.53
N GLY A 54 1.23 7.15 -0.03
CA GLY A 54 1.56 7.87 1.19
C GLY A 54 1.52 7.00 2.45
N VAL A 55 0.58 6.04 2.53
CA VAL A 55 0.50 5.08 3.65
C VAL A 55 1.69 4.15 3.61
N TYR A 56 1.95 3.54 2.45
CA TYR A 56 3.13 2.70 2.21
C TYR A 56 4.44 3.36 2.68
N LEU A 57 4.65 4.61 2.29
CA LEU A 57 5.84 5.37 2.70
C LEU A 57 5.87 5.64 4.22
N ALA A 58 4.73 5.94 4.82
CA ALA A 58 4.63 6.12 6.27
C ALA A 58 4.97 4.83 7.02
N GLU A 59 4.46 3.68 6.57
CA GLU A 59 4.75 2.37 7.17
C GLU A 59 6.24 2.01 7.11
N ILE A 60 6.94 2.33 6.00
CA ILE A 60 8.40 2.17 5.91
C ILE A 60 9.10 2.99 7.00
N VAL A 61 8.66 4.24 7.18
CA VAL A 61 9.29 5.17 8.12
C VAL A 61 8.98 4.80 9.57
N THR A 62 7.77 4.36 9.87
CA THR A 62 7.34 4.04 11.24
C THR A 62 7.60 2.59 11.65
N GLY A 63 7.75 1.67 10.69
CA GLY A 63 7.84 0.23 10.94
C GLY A 63 6.53 -0.40 11.45
N THR A 64 5.42 0.33 11.36
CA THR A 64 4.10 -0.09 11.86
C THR A 64 3.17 -0.39 10.69
N ASN A 65 2.29 -1.37 10.85
CA ASN A 65 1.13 -1.51 9.97
C ASN A 65 0.10 -0.40 10.28
N ILE A 66 -0.24 0.39 9.27
CA ILE A 66 -1.28 1.41 9.30
C ILE A 66 -2.48 0.85 8.52
N THR A 67 -3.58 0.54 9.21
CA THR A 67 -4.78 -0.07 8.61
C THR A 67 -5.62 0.94 7.80
N LEU A 68 -5.01 1.56 6.79
CA LEU A 68 -5.64 2.49 5.86
C LEU A 68 -5.36 2.07 4.41
N PHE A 69 -6.29 1.32 3.84
CA PHE A 69 -6.21 0.79 2.48
C PHE A 69 -7.52 1.02 1.72
N TYR A 70 -7.44 1.05 0.39
CA TYR A 70 -8.61 1.12 -0.48
C TYR A 70 -9.34 -0.22 -0.56
N THR A 71 -8.59 -1.32 -0.63
CA THR A 71 -9.12 -2.69 -0.68
C THR A 71 -8.07 -3.69 -0.17
N SER A 72 -8.50 -4.86 0.25
CA SER A 72 -7.62 -5.95 0.67
C SER A 72 -8.14 -7.30 0.16
N GLY A 73 -7.29 -8.32 0.17
CA GLY A 73 -7.64 -9.66 -0.31
C GLY A 73 -6.48 -10.65 -0.18
N GLU A 74 -6.58 -11.75 -0.93
CA GLU A 74 -5.56 -12.79 -0.94
C GLU A 74 -5.10 -13.12 -2.37
N ASP A 75 -3.79 -13.22 -2.56
CA ASP A 75 -3.18 -13.79 -3.75
C ASP A 75 -2.89 -15.28 -3.50
N LEU A 76 -3.33 -16.15 -4.42
CA LEU A 76 -2.99 -17.58 -4.39
C LEU A 76 -1.78 -17.84 -5.28
N VAL A 77 -0.75 -18.47 -4.72
CA VAL A 77 0.48 -18.84 -5.45
C VAL A 77 0.78 -20.30 -5.21
N LYS A 78 0.97 -21.08 -6.28
CA LYS A 78 1.30 -22.51 -6.16
C LYS A 78 2.64 -22.71 -5.45
N ALA A 79 2.70 -23.58 -4.45
CA ALA A 79 3.97 -24.00 -3.87
C ALA A 79 4.76 -24.81 -4.91
N ARG A 80 6.04 -24.46 -5.08
CA ARG A 80 6.95 -25.12 -6.03
C ARG A 80 7.52 -26.41 -5.45
#